data_AF-A0A9E5N7R7-F1
#
_entry.id   AF-A0A9E5N7R7-F1
#
_cell.length_a   1.000
_cell.length_b   1.000
_cell.length_c   1.000
_cell.angle_alpha   90.00
_cell.angle_beta   90.00
_cell.angle_gamma   90.00
#
_symmetry.space_group_name_H-M   'P 1'
#
loop_
_entity.id
_entity.type
_entity.pdbx_description
1 polymer ?
#
loop_
_entity_poly.entity_id
_entity_poly.type
_entity_poly.pdbx_seq_one_letter_code
_entity_poly.pdbx_strand_id
1 'polypeptide(L)'
;SISRREAENEIRNVLGIPGIGEGWISEVELLNMVREILPEEEVVHQASPEWLGSQRLDIFIPSLRIAIEYQGRQHYEPVPFFGGDEGFRKTRE
;
A
#
# COMPACT_ATOMS: atom_id res chain seq x y z
N SER A 1 -6.45 8.06 23.62
CA SER A 1 -5.42 7.93 22.58
C SER A 1 -6.09 7.29 21.39
N ILE A 2 -6.00 7.92 20.22
CA ILE A 2 -6.51 7.36 18.97
C ILE A 2 -5.66 6.13 18.65
N SER A 3 -6.29 5.00 18.29
CA SER A 3 -5.55 3.83 17.83
C SER A 3 -4.94 4.10 16.45
N ARG A 4 -3.88 3.37 16.10
CA ARG A 4 -3.25 3.46 14.78
C ARG A 4 -4.25 3.30 13.63
N ARG A 5 -5.20 2.38 13.80
CA ARG A 5 -6.24 2.07 12.82
C ARG A 5 -7.24 3.21 12.66
N GLU A 6 -7.58 3.87 13.76
CA GLU A 6 -8.48 5.03 13.75
C GLU A 6 -7.81 6.25 13.10
N ALA A 7 -6.55 6.52 13.42
CA ALA A 7 -5.79 7.60 12.77
C ALA A 7 -5.63 7.35 11.25
N GLU A 8 -5.41 6.10 10.85
CA GLU A 8 -5.34 5.72 9.43
C GLU A 8 -6.69 5.87 8.72
N ASN A 9 -7.79 5.44 9.33
CA ASN A 9 -9.13 5.62 8.76
C ASN A 9 -9.55 7.09 8.69
N GLU A 10 -9.08 7.94 9.61
CA GLU A 10 -9.36 9.37 9.58
C GLU A 10 -8.71 10.04 8.36
N ILE A 11 -7.45 9.68 8.07
CA ILE A 11 -6.77 10.12 6.84
C ILE A 11 -7.47 9.57 5.60
N ARG A 12 -7.85 8.28 5.59
CA ARG A 12 -8.60 7.68 4.47
C ARG A 12 -9.90 8.41 4.17
N ASN A 13 -10.65 8.81 5.20
CA ASN A 13 -11.90 9.57 5.04
C ASN A 13 -11.67 10.94 4.41
N VAL A 14 -10.62 11.67 4.83
CA VAL A 14 -10.27 12.98 4.24
C VAL A 14 -9.99 12.86 2.73
N LEU A 15 -9.56 11.68 2.29
CA LEU A 15 -9.09 11.41 0.94
C LEU A 15 -10.10 10.67 0.07
N GLY A 16 -11.32 10.41 0.56
CA GLY A 16 -12.33 9.65 -0.17
C GLY A 16 -11.95 8.17 -0.38
N ILE A 17 -11.06 7.65 0.46
CA ILE A 17 -10.58 6.26 0.41
C ILE A 17 -11.52 5.39 1.26
N PRO A 18 -11.96 4.22 0.76
CA PRO A 18 -12.67 3.26 1.59
C PRO A 18 -11.90 2.95 2.88
N GLY A 19 -12.63 2.90 4.00
CA GLY A 19 -12.08 2.46 5.26
C GLY A 19 -11.49 1.05 5.14
N ILE A 20 -10.61 0.67 6.08
CA ILE A 20 -10.02 -0.67 6.09
C ILE A 20 -11.15 -1.72 6.18
N GLY A 21 -11.41 -2.43 5.07
CA GLY A 21 -12.46 -3.44 4.93
C GLY A 21 -13.68 -3.04 4.09
N GLU A 22 -13.73 -1.80 3.57
CA GLU A 22 -14.91 -1.26 2.86
C GLU A 22 -14.79 -1.26 1.32
N GLY A 23 -13.65 -1.69 0.76
CA GLY A 23 -13.42 -1.78 -0.69
C GLY A 23 -11.97 -2.05 -1.07
N TRP A 24 -11.72 -2.39 -2.34
CA TRP A 24 -10.38 -2.63 -2.88
C TRP A 24 -9.93 -1.41 -3.69
N ILE A 25 -8.85 -0.75 -3.27
CA ILE A 25 -8.12 0.24 -4.08
C ILE A 25 -7.03 -0.47 -4.86
N SER A 26 -6.64 -0.02 -6.04
CA SER A 26 -5.44 -0.51 -6.71
C SER A 26 -4.17 0.15 -6.16
N GLU A 27 -3.00 -0.46 -6.38
CA GLU A 27 -1.70 0.15 -6.07
C GLU A 27 -1.54 1.51 -6.77
N VAL A 28 -2.04 1.64 -8.01
CA VAL A 28 -2.00 2.88 -8.79
C VAL A 28 -2.90 3.96 -8.18
N GLU A 29 -4.10 3.60 -7.72
CA GLU A 29 -4.96 4.54 -6.99
C GLU A 29 -4.30 5.00 -5.70
N LEU A 30 -3.69 4.09 -4.93
CA LEU A 30 -2.93 4.45 -3.73
C LEU A 30 -1.78 5.41 -4.04
N LEU A 31 -1.02 5.15 -5.10
CA LEU A 31 0.06 6.04 -5.55
C LEU A 31 -0.44 7.45 -5.86
N ASN A 32 -1.55 7.56 -6.61
CA ASN A 32 -2.13 8.86 -6.97
C ASN A 32 -2.56 9.64 -5.73
N MET A 33 -3.20 8.97 -4.78
CA MET A 33 -3.63 9.61 -3.54
C MET A 33 -2.45 10.09 -2.70
N VAL A 34 -1.37 9.29 -2.60
CA VAL A 34 -0.15 9.71 -1.89
C VAL A 34 0.43 10.99 -2.51
N ARG A 35 0.46 11.09 -3.86
CA ARG A 35 0.91 12.29 -4.56
C ARG A 35 0.01 13.51 -4.32
N GLU A 36 -1.29 13.31 -4.19
CA GLU A 36 -2.24 14.40 -3.89
C GLU A 36 -2.11 14.90 -2.45
N ILE A 37 -1.85 14.00 -1.48
CA ILE A 37 -1.67 14.35 -0.07
C ILE A 37 -0.34 15.08 0.16
N LEU A 38 0.71 14.66 -0.55
CA LEU A 38 2.08 15.12 -0.36
C LEU A 38 2.63 15.76 -1.64
N PRO A 39 2.03 16.87 -2.11
CA PRO A 39 2.35 17.46 -3.41
C PRO A 39 3.77 18.02 -3.50
N GLU A 40 4.38 18.35 -2.35
CA GLU A 40 5.74 18.89 -2.27
C GLU A 40 6.81 17.78 -2.10
N GLU A 41 6.39 16.54 -1.87
CA GLU A 41 7.31 15.42 -1.64
C GLU A 41 7.55 14.61 -2.91
N GLU A 42 8.76 14.09 -3.06
CA GLU A 42 9.06 13.12 -4.10
C GLU A 42 8.43 11.75 -3.74
N VAL A 43 7.44 11.33 -4.52
CA VAL A 43 6.77 10.02 -4.37
C VAL A 43 7.26 9.08 -5.47
N VAL A 44 8.15 8.16 -5.11
CA VAL A 44 8.77 7.18 -6.01
C VAL A 44 7.94 5.90 -6.02
N HIS A 45 7.37 5.57 -7.18
CA HIS A 45 6.66 4.31 -7.39
C HIS A 45 7.67 3.19 -7.67
N GLN A 46 7.44 2.01 -7.10
CA GLN A 46 8.25 0.82 -7.33
C GLN A 46 9.73 1.10 -7.02
N ALA A 47 10.05 1.66 -5.86
CA ALA A 47 11.41 2.08 -5.53
C ALA A 47 12.34 0.89 -5.22
N SER A 48 13.56 0.92 -5.75
CA SER A 48 14.60 -0.08 -5.48
C SER A 48 15.90 0.59 -4.99
N PRO A 49 15.90 1.18 -3.80
CA PRO A 49 17.09 1.87 -3.28
C PRO A 49 18.21 0.86 -2.97
N GLU A 50 19.48 1.27 -3.15
CA GLU A 50 20.63 0.36 -3.07
C GLU A 50 20.72 -0.42 -1.75
N TRP A 51 20.32 0.20 -0.64
CA TRP A 51 20.34 -0.41 0.69
C TRP A 51 19.31 -1.55 0.84
N LEU A 52 18.34 -1.66 -0.06
CA LEU A 52 17.28 -2.67 -0.04
C LEU A 52 17.67 -3.94 -0.84
N GLY A 53 18.80 -3.89 -1.56
CA GLY A 53 19.30 -5.02 -2.35
C GLY A 53 18.37 -5.35 -3.52
N SER A 54 17.95 -6.61 -3.63
CA SER A 54 17.10 -7.10 -4.73
C SER A 54 15.60 -6.85 -4.53
N GLN A 55 15.19 -6.30 -3.40
CA GLN A 55 13.79 -6.05 -3.10
C GLN A 55 13.34 -4.68 -3.64
N ARG A 56 12.02 -4.48 -3.68
CA ARG A 56 11.38 -3.26 -4.18
C ARG A 56 10.26 -2.88 -3.22
N LEU A 57 10.08 -1.57 -3.03
CA LEU A 57 8.97 -0.99 -2.29
C LEU A 57 7.91 -0.51 -3.28
N ASP A 58 6.62 -0.75 -3.01
CA ASP A 58 5.56 -0.29 -3.90
C ASP A 58 5.57 1.24 -4.02
N ILE A 59 5.69 1.97 -2.91
CA ILE A 59 5.80 3.44 -2.89
C ILE A 59 6.84 3.85 -1.84
N PHE A 60 7.76 4.75 -2.20
CA PHE A 60 8.78 5.29 -1.29
C PHE A 60 8.85 6.81 -1.36
N ILE A 61 8.95 7.45 -0.20
CA ILE A 61 9.10 8.90 -0.04
C ILE A 61 10.47 9.16 0.62
N PRO A 62 11.52 9.44 -0.16
CA PRO A 62 12.90 9.46 0.35
C PRO A 62 13.17 10.52 1.42
N SER A 63 12.63 11.71 1.24
CA SER A 63 12.75 12.86 2.16
C SER A 63 12.25 12.53 3.57
N LEU A 64 11.15 11.79 3.65
CA LEU A 64 10.52 11.36 4.90
C LEU A 64 11.04 10.01 5.40
N ARG A 65 11.78 9.27 4.56
CA ARG A 65 12.19 7.88 4.79
C ARG A 65 11.01 6.95 5.09
N ILE A 66 9.92 7.14 4.37
CA ILE A 66 8.67 6.38 4.52
C ILE A 66 8.48 5.47 3.30
N ALA A 67 8.19 4.19 3.56
CA ALA A 67 7.74 3.23 2.57
C ALA A 67 6.27 2.89 2.80
N ILE A 68 5.50 2.71 1.72
CA ILE A 68 4.11 2.28 1.73
C ILE A 68 4.00 1.07 0.81
N GLU A 69 3.61 -0.08 1.36
CA GLU A 69 3.43 -1.34 0.63
C GLU A 69 1.94 -1.64 0.49
N TYR A 70 1.47 -1.86 -0.74
CA TYR A 70 0.10 -2.19 -1.03
C TYR A 70 -0.10 -3.72 -0.98
N GLN A 71 -0.96 -4.17 -0.06
CA GLN A 71 -1.31 -5.58 0.06
C GLN A 71 -2.75 -5.77 -0.43
N GLY A 72 -2.89 -6.16 -1.69
CA GLY A 72 -4.19 -6.44 -2.32
C GLY A 72 -4.91 -7.67 -1.74
N ARG A 73 -6.09 -7.95 -2.27
CA ARG A 73 -6.98 -9.03 -1.82
C ARG A 73 -6.33 -10.41 -1.76
N GLN A 74 -5.44 -10.71 -2.72
CA GLN A 74 -4.68 -11.95 -2.76
C GLN A 74 -3.77 -12.18 -1.55
N HIS A 75 -3.56 -11.17 -0.69
CA HIS A 75 -2.80 -11.31 0.56
C HIS A 75 -3.66 -11.72 1.76
N TYR A 76 -4.99 -11.68 1.64
CA TYR A 76 -5.92 -12.02 2.73
C TYR A 76 -6.83 -13.19 2.40
N GLU A 77 -7.10 -13.43 1.13
CA GLU A 77 -7.93 -14.53 0.66
C GLU A 77 -7.45 -15.11 -0.68
N PRO A 78 -7.77 -16.39 -0.95
CA PRO A 78 -7.50 -16.98 -2.25
C PRO A 78 -8.31 -16.30 -3.34
N VAL A 79 -7.62 -15.80 -4.36
CA VAL A 79 -8.24 -15.20 -5.55
C VAL A 79 -7.90 -16.08 -6.76
N PRO A 80 -8.89 -16.62 -7.51
CA PRO A 80 -8.63 -17.56 -8.61
C PRO A 80 -7.67 -17.02 -9.68
N PHE A 81 -7.78 -15.73 -10.01
CA PHE A 81 -6.89 -15.05 -10.97
C PHE A 81 -5.41 -15.07 -10.55
N PHE A 82 -5.14 -15.10 -9.24
CA PHE A 82 -3.80 -15.12 -8.65
C PHE A 82 -3.37 -16.52 -8.19
N GLY A 83 -3.96 -17.59 -8.72
CA GLY A 83 -3.59 -18.97 -8.39
C GLY A 83 -4.33 -19.57 -7.19
N GLY A 84 -5.43 -18.96 -6.74
CA GLY A 84 -6.31 -19.50 -5.70
C GLY A 84 -5.58 -19.80 -4.39
N ASP A 85 -5.86 -20.94 -3.78
CA ASP A 85 -5.26 -21.36 -2.51
C ASP A 85 -3.75 -21.54 -2.58
N GLU A 86 -3.22 -22.02 -3.71
CA GLU A 86 -1.77 -22.21 -3.88
C GLU A 86 -1.04 -20.86 -3.98
N GLY A 87 -1.62 -19.92 -4.74
CA GLY A 87 -1.12 -18.55 -4.82
C GLY A 87 -1.16 -17.86 -3.46
N PHE A 88 -2.26 -18.01 -2.72
CA PHE A 88 -2.41 -17.47 -1.37
C PHE A 88 -1.42 -18.06 -0.36
N ARG A 89 -1.10 -19.36 -0.45
CA ARG A 89 -0.11 -19.98 0.44
C ARG A 89 1.29 -19.39 0.24
N LYS A 90 1.68 -19.13 -1.01
CA LYS A 90 2.99 -18.54 -1.36
C LYS A 90 3.18 -17.12 -0.85
N THR A 91 2.11 -16.36 -0.63
CA THR A 91 2.20 -15.01 -0.05
C THR A 91 2.38 -14.99 1.47
N ARG A 92 2.31 -16.16 2.14
CA ARG A 92 2.42 -16.31 3.60
C ARG A 92 3.68 -17.08 4.05
N GLU A 93 4.48 -17.58 3.13
CA GLU A 93 5.79 -18.21 3.38
C GLU A 93 6.90 -17.15 3.46
#